data_AF-A0A942E1D4-F1
#
_entry.id   AF-A0A942E1D4-F1
#
_cell.length_a   1.000
_cell.length_b   1.000
_cell.length_c   1.000
_cell.angle_alpha   90.00
_cell.angle_beta   90.00
_cell.angle_gamma   90.00
#
_symmetry.space_group_name_H-M   'P 1'
#
loop_
_entity.id
_entity.type
_entity.pdbx_description
1 polymer ?
#
loop_
_entity_poly.entity_id
_entity_poly.type
_entity_poly.pdbx_seq_one_letter_code
_entity_poly.pdbx_strand_id
1 'polypeptide(L)' 'MRNAPALLLAAAPAADAETHQVKMLNRNASGAMVYEPDFVQHRAIR' A
#
# COMPACT_ATOMS: atom_id res chain seq x y z
N MET A 1 -18.11 -37.05 -11.17
CA MET A 1 -18.30 -35.87 -10.30
C MET A 1 -16.91 -35.26 -10.05
N ARG A 2 -16.49 -34.37 -10.97
CA ARG A 2 -15.12 -33.88 -11.23
C ARG A 2 -14.75 -32.44 -10.82
N ASN A 3 -15.42 -31.75 -9.88
CA ASN A 3 -15.19 -30.30 -9.77
C ASN A 3 -15.00 -29.87 -8.30
N ALA A 4 -13.80 -30.09 -7.75
CA ALA A 4 -13.41 -29.62 -6.42
C ALA A 4 -12.29 -28.53 -6.35
N PRO A 5 -11.72 -27.95 -7.44
CA PRO A 5 -10.68 -26.93 -7.27
C PRO A 5 -11.24 -25.53 -6.96
N ALA A 6 -12.52 -25.26 -7.25
CA ALA A 6 -13.10 -23.92 -7.14
C ALA A 6 -13.28 -23.44 -5.68
N LEU A 7 -13.44 -24.37 -4.72
CA LEU A 7 -13.67 -24.02 -3.32
C LEU A 7 -12.39 -23.55 -2.60
N LEU A 8 -11.20 -23.92 -3.11
CA LEU A 8 -9.93 -23.61 -2.45
C LEU A 8 -9.46 -22.16 -2.71
N LEU A 9 -9.85 -21.56 -3.84
CA LEU A 9 -9.50 -20.17 -4.16
C LEU A 9 -10.29 -19.15 -3.32
N ALA A 10 -11.45 -19.53 -2.77
CA ALA A 10 -12.29 -18.63 -1.97
C ALA A 10 -11.77 -18.43 -0.53
N ALA A 11 -10.77 -19.22 -0.10
CA ALA A 11 -10.19 -19.15 1.24
C ALA A 11 -8.90 -18.31 1.31
N ALA A 12 -8.45 -17.72 0.21
CA ALA A 12 -7.28 -16.84 0.22
C ALA A 12 -7.63 -15.54 0.98
N PRO A 13 -6.80 -15.09 1.95
CA PRO A 13 -7.00 -13.79 2.57
C PRO A 13 -6.93 -12.72 1.48
N ALA A 14 -7.93 -11.82 1.47
CA ALA A 14 -7.90 -10.66 0.60
C ALA A 14 -6.65 -9.84 0.93
N ALA A 15 -5.72 -9.77 -0.02
CA ALA A 15 -4.54 -8.93 0.11
C ALA A 15 -5.00 -7.47 0.07
N ASP A 16 -5.10 -6.84 1.24
CA ASP A 16 -5.34 -5.41 1.37
C ASP A 16 -4.03 -4.68 1.10
N ALA A 17 -4.00 -3.87 0.03
CA ALA A 17 -2.83 -3.10 -0.37
C ALA A 17 -2.89 -1.73 0.31
N GLU A 18 -2.03 -1.52 1.30
CA GLU A 18 -1.93 -0.26 2.03
C GLU A 18 -1.45 0.87 1.10
N THR A 19 -2.26 1.93 0.95
CA THR A 19 -1.95 3.06 0.08
C THR A 19 -1.56 4.29 0.89
N HIS A 20 -0.56 5.02 0.41
CA HIS A 20 -0.09 6.25 1.03
C HIS A 20 0.00 7.35 -0.02
N GLN A 21 -0.58 8.51 0.30
CA GLN A 21 -0.48 9.68 -0.57
C GLN A 21 0.69 10.55 -0.12
N VAL A 22 1.62 10.79 -1.04
CA VAL A 22 2.77 11.68 -0.83
C VAL A 22 2.72 12.79 -1.87
N LYS A 23 2.83 14.04 -1.41
CA LYS A 23 2.89 15.22 -2.28
C LYS A 23 4.35 15.53 -2.61
N MET A 24 4.59 15.94 -3.86
CA MET A 24 5.87 16.51 -4.29
C MET A 24 5.70 18.02 -4.44
N LEU A 25 6.49 18.79 -3.70
CA LEU A 25 6.41 20.23 -3.67
C LEU A 25 7.74 20.85 -4.11
N ASN A 26 7.67 21.86 -4.98
CA ASN A 26 8.85 22.64 -5.35
C ASN A 26 9.40 23.44 -4.16
N ARG A 27 8.54 23.83 -3.19
CA ARG A 27 8.93 24.53 -1.96
C ARG A 27 7.85 24.45 -0.88
N ASN A 28 8.27 24.36 0.38
CA ASN A 28 7.45 24.58 1.58
C ASN A 28 8.26 25.35 2.66
N ALA A 29 7.76 25.39 3.90
CA ALA A 29 8.43 26.05 5.03
C ALA A 29 9.78 25.41 5.44
N SER A 30 9.99 24.14 5.13
CA SER A 30 11.22 23.41 5.42
C SER A 30 12.30 23.60 4.33
N GLY A 31 11.93 24.01 3.11
CA GLY A 31 12.89 24.27 2.04
C GLY A 31 12.33 24.08 0.63
N ALA A 32 13.23 24.08 -0.36
CA ALA A 32 12.90 23.77 -1.75
C ALA A 32 12.99 22.25 -2.01
N MET A 33 12.20 21.75 -2.97
CA MET A 33 12.19 20.36 -3.44
C MET A 33 11.94 19.33 -2.33
N VAL A 34 10.72 19.32 -1.79
CA VAL A 34 10.33 18.58 -0.58
C VAL A 34 9.14 17.66 -0.82
N TYR A 35 9.11 16.55 -0.06
CA TYR A 35 7.98 15.63 -0.01
C TYR A 35 7.14 15.86 1.25
N GLU A 36 5.84 15.62 1.16
CA GLU A 36 4.93 15.67 2.32
C GLU A 36 4.00 14.44 2.36
N PRO A 37 4.02 13.63 3.44
CA PRO A 37 4.97 13.71 4.56
C PRO A 37 6.41 13.42 4.09
N ASP A 38 7.39 13.84 4.88
CA ASP A 38 8.82 13.61 4.62
C ASP A 38 9.22 12.15 4.88
N PHE A 39 8.43 11.43 5.67
CA PHE A 39 8.59 10.01 5.95
C PHE A 39 7.24 9.29 5.98
N VAL A 40 7.23 8.06 5.45
CA VAL A 40 6.08 7.15 5.52
C VAL A 40 6.51 5.84 6.15
N GLN A 41 5.79 5.41 7.18
CA GLN A 41 5.96 4.10 7.79
C GLN A 41 5.00 3.11 7.15
N HIS A 42 5.51 1.97 6.68
CA HIS A 42 4.69 0.89 6.13
C HIS A 42 4.64 -0.29 7.08
N ARG A 43 3.49 -0.96 7.18
CA ARG A 43 3.38 -2.21 7.95
C ARG A 43 4.09 -3.33 7.18
N ALA A 44 5.06 -3.98 7.83
CA ALA A 44 5.70 -5.16 7.27
C ALA A 44 4.69 -6.31 7.14
N ILE A 45 4.61 -6.88 5.93
CA ILE A 45 3.84 -8.10 5.68
C ILE A 45 4.64 -9.25 6.31
N ARG A 46 4.13 -9.82 7.40
CA ARG A 46 4.65 -11.04 8.02
C ARG A 46 3.88 -12.24 7.50
#